data_AF-A0A2V9ZI94-F1
#
_entry.id   AF-A0A2V9ZI94-F1
#
_cell.length_a   1.000
_cell.length_b   1.000
_cell.length_c   1.000
_cell.angle_alpha   90.00
_cell.angle_beta   90.00
_cell.angle_gamma   90.00
#
_symmetry.space_group_name_H-M   'P 1'
#
loop_
_entity.id
_entity.type
_entity.pdbx_description
1 polymer ?
#
loop_
_entity_poly.entity_id
_entity_poly.type
_entity_poly.pdbx_seq_one_letter_code
_entity_poly.pdbx_strand_id
1 'polypeptide(L)'
;MVSVHVQPCWFCFSQRILDCSPETSGAIGLELDQQQSDVRIRLRFLRGLIMRTKCNQAKWVLLGVALFLTLSAASWAQMTEYQENQLLGMESHVDNLTGHATAGAALYKRFCIGCHGVIGDGEGENAQWIDPKPRNFTIAQFKCRSTPTGTLPLDQDLFDTIGRGISNSNMPQWRPLTAEDKVNLIAYVKHFSTRWTTEKPGTPIEIPPEPEVTADRIKTGQALYKRLECWKCHGVEGRANGPSADTLQDDQNRPIKPFNFHDNTKFKCGSTDRDLYRIFMTGLDGTPMPSFADNIKPDEAWDLVFYLRSLQPMHSKEKAIAKQLGLKPIDPNAPAPNAPASQPENK
;
A
#
# COMPACT_ATOMS: atom_id res chain seq x y z
N MET A 1 38.07 38.92 -19.97
CA MET A 1 37.55 39.31 -21.30
C MET A 1 36.25 38.58 -21.51
N VAL A 2 35.18 39.37 -21.67
CA VAL A 2 33.82 39.03 -22.14
C VAL A 2 33.02 38.00 -21.30
N SER A 3 32.33 38.52 -20.29
CA SER A 3 31.02 38.00 -19.85
C SER A 3 29.95 38.48 -20.82
N VAL A 4 29.04 37.59 -21.24
CA VAL A 4 27.73 37.98 -21.78
C VAL A 4 26.67 37.08 -21.15
N HIS A 5 25.80 37.72 -20.37
CA HIS A 5 24.50 37.23 -19.91
C HIS A 5 23.50 37.23 -21.07
N VAL A 6 22.63 36.21 -21.17
CA VAL A 6 21.27 36.39 -21.73
C VAL A 6 20.27 35.50 -20.99
N GLN A 7 19.16 36.14 -20.59
CA GLN A 7 18.04 35.72 -19.74
C GLN A 7 17.00 34.79 -20.42
N PRO A 8 16.07 34.19 -19.63
CA PRO A 8 14.94 33.39 -20.12
C PRO A 8 13.73 34.23 -20.58
N CYS A 9 13.07 33.79 -21.64
CA CYS A 9 11.85 34.40 -22.19
C CYS A 9 10.62 34.18 -21.29
N TRP A 10 10.06 35.29 -20.80
CA TRP A 10 8.70 35.39 -20.25
C TRP A 10 7.71 35.70 -21.38
N PHE A 11 6.60 34.96 -21.44
CA PHE A 11 5.44 35.30 -22.28
C PHE A 11 4.62 36.41 -21.59
N CYS A 12 4.48 37.52 -22.30
CA CYS A 12 3.76 38.72 -21.89
C CYS A 12 2.28 38.59 -22.28
N PHE A 13 1.37 38.68 -21.30
CA PHE A 13 -0.07 38.83 -21.51
C PHE A 13 -0.36 40.31 -21.80
N SER A 14 -0.89 40.63 -22.99
CA SER A 14 -1.34 41.99 -23.35
C SER A 14 -2.86 42.01 -23.47
N GLN A 15 -3.52 42.62 -22.48
CA GLN A 15 -4.91 43.09 -22.56
C GLN A 15 -4.91 44.63 -22.68
N ARG A 16 -5.66 45.15 -23.66
CA ARG A 16 -6.07 46.55 -23.88
C ARG A 16 -6.92 46.53 -25.18
N ILE A 17 -8.06 47.20 -25.41
CA ILE A 17 -8.79 48.36 -24.86
C ILE A 17 -10.28 48.10 -25.25
N LEU A 18 -11.31 48.47 -24.48
CA LEU A 18 -12.01 49.75 -24.65
C LEU A 18 -12.96 50.05 -23.49
N ASP A 19 -12.69 51.23 -22.92
CA ASP A 19 -13.41 52.01 -21.94
C ASP A 19 -14.82 52.42 -22.36
N CYS A 20 -15.67 52.71 -21.37
CA CYS A 20 -16.34 54.00 -21.24
C CYS A 20 -17.05 54.11 -19.88
N SER A 21 -16.61 55.09 -19.08
CA SER A 21 -17.34 55.70 -17.96
C SER A 21 -17.77 57.11 -18.38
N PRO A 22 -18.76 57.73 -17.72
CA PRO A 22 -18.41 58.97 -17.01
C PRO A 22 -19.09 59.14 -15.64
N GLU A 23 -18.37 59.89 -14.79
CA GLU A 23 -18.68 60.32 -13.43
C GLU A 23 -19.84 61.34 -13.34
N THR A 24 -20.50 61.44 -12.19
CA THR A 24 -20.42 62.61 -11.28
C THR A 24 -21.21 62.41 -9.97
N SER A 25 -20.47 62.52 -8.87
CA SER A 25 -20.69 63.21 -7.58
C SER A 25 -22.06 63.28 -6.89
N GLY A 26 -22.07 62.88 -5.61
CA GLY A 26 -23.02 63.33 -4.58
C GLY A 26 -22.91 62.54 -3.27
N ALA A 27 -22.24 63.11 -2.26
CA ALA A 27 -22.19 62.61 -0.89
C ALA A 27 -23.35 63.16 -0.02
N ILE A 28 -23.39 62.75 1.26
CA ILE A 28 -24.35 63.02 2.36
C ILE A 28 -25.33 61.83 2.52
N GLY A 29 -25.58 61.19 3.67
CA GLY A 29 -25.21 61.37 5.08
C GLY A 29 -26.01 60.32 5.90
N LEU A 30 -25.57 60.03 7.13
CA LEU A 30 -26.22 59.17 8.13
C LEU A 30 -27.61 59.72 8.55
N GLU A 31 -28.57 58.86 8.88
CA GLU A 31 -29.30 58.80 10.18
C GLU A 31 -30.38 57.70 10.15
N LEU A 32 -30.59 57.05 11.31
CA LEU A 32 -31.75 56.20 11.64
C LEU A 32 -32.98 57.06 11.98
N ASP A 33 -34.19 56.56 11.70
CA ASP A 33 -35.27 56.32 12.68
C ASP A 33 -36.72 56.50 12.15
N GLN A 34 -37.58 55.64 12.69
CA GLN A 34 -39.04 55.58 12.86
C GLN A 34 -40.05 56.51 12.14
N GLN A 35 -41.11 55.83 11.62
CA GLN A 35 -42.55 56.06 11.90
C GLN A 35 -43.44 56.83 10.88
N GLN A 36 -44.44 56.07 10.38
CA GLN A 36 -45.81 56.40 9.91
C GLN A 36 -46.13 57.75 9.22
N SER A 37 -46.70 57.70 8.01
CA SER A 37 -48.17 57.82 7.77
C SER A 37 -48.52 58.03 6.28
N ASP A 38 -49.32 57.10 5.75
CA ASP A 38 -50.34 57.16 4.69
C ASP A 38 -50.55 58.46 3.86
N VAL A 39 -50.29 58.47 2.54
CA VAL A 39 -51.07 59.24 1.52
C VAL A 39 -50.97 58.62 0.10
N ARG A 40 -52.09 58.01 -0.32
CA ARG A 40 -52.76 57.98 -1.66
C ARG A 40 -51.96 57.89 -2.98
N ILE A 41 -52.07 56.68 -3.53
CA ILE A 41 -52.31 56.27 -4.94
C ILE A 41 -52.60 57.40 -5.96
N ARG A 42 -51.78 57.46 -7.02
CA ARG A 42 -52.21 57.74 -8.40
C ARG A 42 -51.54 56.75 -9.37
N LEU A 43 -52.32 55.79 -9.86
CA LEU A 43 -51.96 54.98 -11.03
C LEU A 43 -51.87 55.90 -12.26
N ARG A 44 -50.70 55.95 -12.88
CA ARG A 44 -50.58 56.24 -14.32
C ARG A 44 -50.05 54.99 -15.01
N PHE A 45 -50.95 54.36 -15.77
CA PHE A 45 -50.64 53.35 -16.78
C PHE A 45 -49.65 53.95 -17.78
N LEU A 46 -48.38 53.53 -17.71
CA LEU A 46 -47.46 53.61 -18.84
C LEU A 46 -47.47 52.26 -19.53
N ARG A 47 -48.20 52.23 -20.64
CA ARG A 47 -48.13 51.20 -21.67
C ARG A 47 -46.68 51.00 -22.09
N GLY A 48 -46.25 49.74 -22.01
CA GLY A 48 -45.48 49.10 -23.07
C GLY A 48 -44.01 49.48 -23.18
N LEU A 49 -43.16 48.64 -22.58
CA LEU A 49 -42.07 48.03 -23.34
C LEU A 49 -41.70 46.70 -22.68
N ILE A 50 -42.26 45.61 -23.17
CA ILE A 50 -41.73 44.27 -22.90
C ILE A 50 -40.39 44.20 -23.65
N MET A 51 -39.28 44.49 -22.96
CA MET A 51 -37.96 44.15 -23.47
C MET A 51 -37.81 42.62 -23.46
N ARG A 52 -38.23 42.00 -24.56
CA ARG A 52 -37.77 40.66 -24.96
C ARG A 52 -36.32 40.79 -25.45
N THR A 53 -35.36 40.83 -24.54
CA THR A 53 -33.93 40.75 -24.88
C THR A 53 -33.30 39.49 -24.31
N LYS A 54 -33.21 38.48 -25.19
CA LYS A 54 -32.20 37.42 -25.26
C LYS A 54 -32.06 36.44 -24.07
N CYS A 55 -33.15 35.73 -23.75
CA CYS A 55 -33.07 34.37 -23.19
C CYS A 55 -32.69 33.33 -24.29
N ASN A 56 -31.57 33.56 -24.97
CA ASN A 56 -31.00 32.63 -25.95
C ASN A 56 -29.53 32.36 -25.65
N GLN A 57 -28.78 33.36 -25.18
CA GLN A 57 -27.37 33.20 -24.79
C GLN A 57 -27.20 32.23 -23.61
N ALA A 58 -28.07 32.31 -22.59
CA ALA A 58 -28.06 31.38 -21.46
C ALA A 58 -28.36 29.92 -21.88
N LYS A 59 -29.19 29.71 -22.91
CA LYS A 59 -29.47 28.37 -23.44
C LYS A 59 -28.27 27.77 -24.16
N TRP A 60 -27.56 28.56 -24.95
CA TRP A 60 -26.34 28.12 -25.64
C TRP A 60 -25.16 27.89 -24.68
N VAL A 61 -25.04 28.67 -23.61
CA VAL A 61 -24.05 28.44 -22.55
C VAL A 61 -24.37 27.16 -21.77
N LEU A 62 -25.62 26.93 -21.38
CA LEU A 62 -26.03 25.70 -20.69
C LEU A 62 -25.89 24.46 -21.58
N LEU A 63 -26.25 24.55 -22.87
CA LEU A 63 -26.00 23.50 -23.87
C LEU A 63 -24.51 23.25 -24.08
N GLY A 64 -23.70 24.30 -24.16
CA GLY A 64 -22.24 24.20 -24.31
C GLY A 64 -21.57 23.55 -23.10
N VAL A 65 -21.96 23.91 -21.88
CA VAL A 65 -21.47 23.29 -20.64
C VAL A 65 -21.94 21.84 -20.52
N ALA A 66 -23.21 21.55 -20.82
CA ALA A 66 -23.73 20.19 -20.84
C ALA A 66 -23.01 19.31 -21.87
N LEU A 67 -22.78 19.84 -23.09
CA LEU A 67 -22.06 19.13 -24.15
C LEU A 67 -20.58 18.92 -23.78
N PHE A 68 -19.93 19.89 -23.15
CA PHE A 68 -18.55 19.77 -22.69
C PHE A 68 -18.42 18.74 -21.55
N LEU A 69 -19.35 18.72 -20.60
CA LEU A 69 -19.39 17.73 -19.52
C LEU A 69 -19.66 16.32 -20.05
N THR A 70 -20.57 16.14 -21.02
CA THR A 70 -20.84 14.82 -21.61
C THR A 70 -19.72 14.33 -22.50
N LEU A 71 -19.10 15.21 -23.31
CA LEU A 71 -17.92 14.87 -24.12
C LEU A 71 -16.72 14.51 -23.23
N SER A 72 -16.53 15.23 -22.13
CA SER A 72 -15.50 14.91 -21.15
C SER A 72 -15.78 13.54 -20.53
N ALA A 73 -16.97 13.32 -19.95
CA ALA A 73 -17.33 12.06 -19.31
C ALA A 73 -17.23 10.85 -20.24
N ALA A 74 -17.64 10.99 -21.51
CA ALA A 74 -17.48 9.96 -22.52
C ALA A 74 -15.99 9.68 -22.84
N SER A 75 -15.16 10.73 -22.92
CA SER A 75 -13.71 10.58 -23.13
C SER A 75 -13.01 9.90 -21.94
N TRP A 76 -13.40 10.24 -20.70
CA TRP A 76 -12.93 9.55 -19.50
C TRP A 76 -13.37 8.08 -19.50
N ALA A 77 -14.64 7.79 -19.80
CA ALA A 77 -15.17 6.43 -19.87
C ALA A 77 -14.48 5.56 -20.94
N GLN A 78 -14.20 6.13 -22.12
CA GLN A 78 -13.48 5.45 -23.18
C GLN A 78 -12.01 5.17 -22.82
N MET A 79 -11.34 6.11 -22.13
CA MET A 79 -9.99 5.86 -21.63
C MET A 79 -9.98 4.76 -20.55
N THR A 80 -10.96 4.74 -19.63
CA THR A 80 -11.04 3.71 -18.59
C THR A 80 -11.31 2.32 -19.16
N GLU A 81 -12.20 2.20 -20.15
CA GLU A 81 -12.49 0.91 -20.80
C GLU A 81 -11.31 0.42 -21.66
N TYR A 82 -10.60 1.33 -22.33
CA TYR A 82 -9.37 0.98 -23.04
C TYR A 82 -8.27 0.52 -22.07
N GLN A 83 -8.06 1.24 -20.96
CA GLN A 83 -7.08 0.84 -19.94
C GLN A 83 -7.44 -0.49 -19.29
N GLU A 84 -8.72 -0.72 -18.97
CA GLU A 84 -9.21 -2.00 -18.46
C GLU A 84 -8.98 -3.12 -19.47
N ASN A 85 -9.33 -2.92 -20.75
CA ASN A 85 -9.12 -3.92 -21.80
C ASN A 85 -7.64 -4.20 -22.09
N GLN A 86 -6.77 -3.18 -22.03
CA GLN A 86 -5.31 -3.38 -22.14
C GLN A 86 -4.77 -4.21 -20.97
N LEU A 87 -5.25 -3.94 -19.76
CA LEU A 87 -4.83 -4.67 -18.56
C LEU A 87 -5.43 -6.08 -18.49
N LEU A 88 -6.61 -6.33 -19.09
CA LEU A 88 -7.18 -7.67 -19.22
C LEU A 88 -6.35 -8.59 -20.15
N GLY A 89 -5.40 -8.05 -20.92
CA GLY A 89 -4.38 -8.83 -21.63
C GLY A 89 -3.23 -9.32 -20.75
N MET A 90 -3.25 -9.07 -19.44
CA MET A 90 -2.20 -9.47 -18.51
C MET A 90 -2.06 -11.00 -18.43
N GLU A 91 -0.81 -11.45 -18.36
CA GLU A 91 -0.45 -12.85 -18.19
C GLU A 91 0.32 -13.08 -16.89
N SER A 92 0.35 -14.34 -16.45
CA SER A 92 1.25 -14.79 -15.40
C SER A 92 1.82 -16.15 -15.74
N HIS A 93 3.03 -16.45 -15.26
CA HIS A 93 3.76 -17.67 -15.62
C HIS A 93 4.29 -18.35 -14.37
N VAL A 94 3.89 -19.61 -14.19
CA VAL A 94 4.33 -20.47 -13.08
C VAL A 94 4.68 -21.83 -13.66
N ASP A 95 5.94 -22.23 -13.55
CA ASP A 95 6.49 -23.42 -14.20
C ASP A 95 6.13 -23.45 -15.70
N ASN A 96 5.36 -24.46 -16.14
CA ASN A 96 4.90 -24.63 -17.52
C ASN A 96 3.50 -24.06 -17.78
N LEU A 97 2.89 -23.39 -16.79
CA LEU A 97 1.54 -22.84 -16.89
C LEU A 97 1.60 -21.35 -17.22
N THR A 98 0.77 -20.93 -18.16
CA THR A 98 0.50 -19.52 -18.44
C THR A 98 -0.96 -19.23 -18.11
N GLY A 99 -1.18 -18.26 -17.23
CA GLY A 99 -2.50 -17.78 -16.86
C GLY A 99 -2.84 -16.49 -17.57
N HIS A 100 -4.12 -16.29 -17.87
CA HIS A 100 -4.64 -15.12 -18.57
C HIS A 100 -5.70 -14.42 -17.71
N ALA A 101 -5.62 -13.09 -17.60
CA ALA A 101 -6.54 -12.33 -16.76
C ALA A 101 -8.02 -12.51 -17.17
N THR A 102 -8.30 -12.59 -18.48
CA THR A 102 -9.66 -12.87 -18.99
C THR A 102 -10.26 -14.16 -18.45
N ALA A 103 -9.47 -15.22 -18.30
CA ALA A 103 -9.91 -16.49 -17.72
C ALA A 103 -10.06 -16.42 -16.18
N GLY A 104 -9.31 -15.54 -15.51
CA GLY A 104 -9.36 -15.34 -14.06
C GLY A 104 -10.53 -14.49 -13.56
N ALA A 105 -11.13 -13.67 -14.42
CA ALA A 105 -12.14 -12.68 -14.04
C ALA A 105 -13.37 -13.30 -13.33
N ALA A 106 -13.91 -14.38 -13.88
CA ALA A 106 -15.08 -15.06 -13.30
C ALA A 106 -14.76 -15.68 -11.92
N LEU A 107 -13.56 -16.21 -11.74
CA LEU A 107 -13.09 -16.76 -10.46
C LEU A 107 -12.92 -15.66 -9.42
N TYR A 108 -12.29 -14.53 -9.80
CA TYR A 108 -12.12 -13.40 -8.89
C TYR A 108 -13.47 -12.86 -8.42
N LYS A 109 -14.42 -12.68 -9.36
CA LYS A 109 -15.79 -12.26 -9.04
C LYS A 109 -16.51 -13.23 -8.11
N ARG A 110 -16.23 -14.53 -8.23
CA ARG A 110 -16.86 -15.55 -7.39
C ARG A 110 -16.27 -15.62 -5.98
N PHE A 111 -14.95 -15.45 -5.84
CA PHE A 111 -14.23 -15.85 -4.63
C PHE A 111 -13.48 -14.73 -3.92
N CYS A 112 -13.08 -13.67 -4.64
CA CYS A 112 -12.15 -12.67 -4.14
C CYS A 112 -12.83 -11.30 -3.94
N ILE A 113 -13.78 -10.95 -4.80
CA ILE A 113 -14.39 -9.61 -4.89
C ILE A 113 -15.02 -9.14 -3.58
N GLY A 114 -15.63 -10.06 -2.81
CA GLY A 114 -16.31 -9.73 -1.56
C GLY A 114 -15.36 -9.16 -0.52
N CYS A 115 -14.07 -9.48 -0.58
CA CYS A 115 -13.04 -8.94 0.31
C CYS A 115 -12.16 -7.90 -0.40
N HIS A 116 -11.68 -8.21 -1.60
CA HIS A 116 -10.68 -7.40 -2.30
C HIS A 116 -11.25 -6.27 -3.16
N GLY A 117 -12.58 -6.19 -3.32
CA GLY A 117 -13.24 -5.12 -4.06
C GLY A 117 -13.31 -5.36 -5.56
N VAL A 118 -14.24 -4.68 -6.22
CA VAL A 118 -14.46 -4.77 -7.69
C VAL A 118 -13.24 -4.28 -8.45
N ILE A 119 -12.61 -3.22 -7.95
CA ILE A 119 -11.43 -2.57 -8.55
C ILE A 119 -10.11 -3.01 -7.89
N GLY A 120 -10.14 -4.05 -7.05
CA GLY A 120 -8.94 -4.58 -6.39
C GLY A 120 -8.33 -3.63 -5.34
N ASP A 121 -9.08 -2.66 -4.83
CA ASP A 121 -8.63 -1.66 -3.85
C ASP A 121 -8.58 -2.17 -2.41
N GLY A 122 -9.04 -3.39 -2.16
CA GLY A 122 -9.14 -3.97 -0.83
C GLY A 122 -10.39 -3.54 -0.06
N GLU A 123 -11.33 -2.83 -0.69
CA GLU A 123 -12.55 -2.30 -0.10
C GLU A 123 -13.80 -3.05 -0.59
N GLY A 124 -13.72 -4.38 -0.61
CA GLY A 124 -14.89 -5.23 -0.89
C GLY A 124 -15.99 -5.06 0.17
N GLU A 125 -17.21 -5.52 -0.14
CA GLU A 125 -18.37 -5.38 0.76
C GLU A 125 -18.07 -5.87 2.19
N ASN A 126 -17.25 -6.92 2.32
CA ASN A 126 -16.88 -7.53 3.59
C ASN A 126 -15.65 -6.89 4.26
N ALA A 127 -14.92 -6.02 3.57
CA ALA A 127 -13.65 -5.46 4.05
C ALA A 127 -13.81 -4.70 5.38
N GLN A 128 -14.97 -4.07 5.61
CA GLN A 128 -15.24 -3.33 6.84
C GLN A 128 -15.18 -4.20 8.11
N TRP A 129 -15.48 -5.50 8.02
CA TRP A 129 -15.46 -6.45 9.15
C TRP A 129 -14.20 -7.33 9.21
N ILE A 130 -13.21 -7.08 8.35
CA ILE A 130 -12.00 -7.87 8.24
C ILE A 130 -10.80 -7.09 8.80
N ASP A 131 -10.08 -7.73 9.72
CA ASP A 131 -8.82 -7.24 10.29
C ASP A 131 -7.82 -8.41 10.40
N PRO A 132 -6.60 -8.32 9.81
CA PRO A 132 -6.07 -7.23 8.98
C PRO A 132 -6.83 -7.05 7.67
N LYS A 133 -6.93 -5.79 7.22
CA LYS A 133 -7.63 -5.40 5.99
C LYS A 133 -7.13 -6.18 4.76
N PRO A 134 -8.03 -6.48 3.80
CA PRO A 134 -7.65 -7.09 2.53
C PRO A 134 -6.60 -6.25 1.78
N ARG A 135 -5.76 -6.93 1.00
CA ARG A 135 -4.70 -6.24 0.23
C ARG A 135 -5.33 -5.44 -0.91
N ASN A 136 -4.96 -4.16 -0.97
CA ASN A 136 -5.10 -3.30 -2.14
C ASN A 136 -4.08 -3.72 -3.23
N PHE A 137 -4.57 -4.27 -4.34
CA PHE A 137 -3.79 -4.71 -5.48
C PHE A 137 -3.42 -3.58 -6.45
N THR A 138 -4.11 -2.44 -6.41
CA THR A 138 -3.85 -1.29 -7.30
C THR A 138 -2.44 -0.70 -7.11
N ILE A 139 -1.88 -0.84 -5.91
CA ILE A 139 -0.53 -0.38 -5.54
C ILE A 139 0.55 -1.40 -5.94
N ALA A 140 0.15 -2.64 -6.29
CA ALA A 140 1.06 -3.74 -6.62
C ALA A 140 2.19 -3.95 -5.60
N GLN A 141 1.82 -3.93 -4.32
CA GLN A 141 2.74 -4.08 -3.21
C GLN A 141 2.30 -5.26 -2.32
N PHE A 142 3.18 -6.24 -2.14
CA PHE A 142 2.83 -7.52 -1.54
C PHE A 142 3.71 -7.84 -0.34
N LYS A 143 3.13 -8.44 0.70
CA LYS A 143 3.84 -8.76 1.95
C LYS A 143 4.73 -9.97 1.79
N CYS A 144 4.24 -11.02 1.13
CA CYS A 144 4.92 -12.30 1.04
C CYS A 144 5.61 -12.42 -0.31
N ARG A 145 6.92 -12.19 -0.34
CA ARG A 145 7.72 -12.15 -1.57
C ARG A 145 9.08 -12.80 -1.36
N SER A 146 9.65 -13.32 -2.44
CA SER A 146 11.03 -13.79 -2.55
C SER A 146 11.99 -12.71 -3.03
N THR A 147 11.48 -11.57 -3.47
CA THR A 147 12.24 -10.46 -4.06
C THR A 147 12.58 -9.38 -3.01
N PRO A 148 13.64 -8.57 -3.21
CA PRO A 148 14.03 -7.49 -2.30
C PRO A 148 12.89 -6.50 -2.00
N THR A 149 12.94 -5.84 -0.85
CA THR A 149 11.94 -4.83 -0.44
C THR A 149 11.74 -3.77 -1.52
N GLY A 150 10.49 -3.35 -1.73
CA GLY A 150 10.12 -2.34 -2.72
C GLY A 150 10.00 -2.87 -4.15
N THR A 151 10.43 -4.11 -4.45
CA THR A 151 10.30 -4.69 -5.80
C THR A 151 9.03 -5.54 -5.96
N LEU A 152 8.57 -5.68 -7.21
CA LEU A 152 7.46 -6.58 -7.53
C LEU A 152 7.79 -8.03 -7.18
N PRO A 153 6.82 -8.83 -6.68
CA PRO A 153 7.01 -10.27 -6.48
C PRO A 153 7.07 -11.05 -7.79
N LEU A 154 7.53 -12.28 -7.69
CA LEU A 154 7.34 -13.27 -8.76
C LEU A 154 5.89 -13.75 -8.82
N ASP A 155 5.48 -14.25 -9.98
CA ASP A 155 4.19 -14.95 -10.13
C ASP A 155 4.11 -16.17 -9.19
N GLN A 156 5.24 -16.86 -8.95
CA GLN A 156 5.33 -17.95 -7.96
C GLN A 156 4.98 -17.49 -6.54
N ASP A 157 5.40 -16.30 -6.12
CA ASP A 157 5.09 -15.79 -4.77
C ASP A 157 3.57 -15.56 -4.59
N LEU A 158 2.91 -15.08 -5.65
CA LEU A 158 1.46 -14.90 -5.70
C LEU A 158 0.73 -16.26 -5.72
N PHE A 159 1.23 -17.21 -6.51
CA PHE A 159 0.72 -18.57 -6.58
C PHE A 159 0.75 -19.27 -5.22
N ASP A 160 1.91 -19.23 -4.55
CA ASP A 160 2.10 -19.82 -3.23
C ASP A 160 1.18 -19.16 -2.21
N THR A 161 1.03 -17.83 -2.28
CA THR A 161 0.16 -17.07 -1.38
C THR A 161 -1.31 -17.43 -1.54
N ILE A 162 -1.82 -17.57 -2.78
CA ILE A 162 -3.19 -18.03 -3.03
C ILE A 162 -3.37 -19.48 -2.53
N GLY A 163 -2.40 -20.36 -2.82
CA GLY A 163 -2.47 -21.77 -2.44
C GLY A 163 -2.47 -21.99 -0.93
N ARG A 164 -1.58 -21.31 -0.19
CA ARG A 164 -1.40 -21.50 1.26
C ARG A 164 -2.26 -20.59 2.13
N GLY A 165 -2.86 -19.56 1.53
CA GLY A 165 -3.54 -18.47 2.25
C GLY A 165 -2.57 -17.62 3.08
N ILE A 166 -3.09 -16.78 3.96
CA ILE A 166 -2.29 -15.94 4.86
C ILE A 166 -2.72 -16.20 6.30
N SER A 167 -1.81 -16.78 7.10
CA SER A 167 -2.05 -17.03 8.52
C SER A 167 -2.29 -15.73 9.28
N ASN A 168 -3.15 -15.79 10.32
CA ASN A 168 -3.58 -14.62 11.10
C ASN A 168 -4.23 -13.53 10.22
N SER A 169 -5.06 -13.97 9.27
CA SER A 169 -5.91 -13.11 8.44
C SER A 169 -7.14 -13.88 7.95
N ASN A 170 -8.09 -13.16 7.34
CA ASN A 170 -9.26 -13.75 6.67
C ASN A 170 -8.98 -14.27 5.25
N MET A 171 -7.73 -14.32 4.79
CA MET A 171 -7.38 -14.90 3.48
C MET A 171 -7.21 -16.42 3.60
N PRO A 172 -8.20 -17.23 3.16
CA PRO A 172 -8.18 -18.67 3.33
C PRO A 172 -7.20 -19.34 2.36
N GLN A 173 -7.05 -20.65 2.52
CA GLN A 173 -6.29 -21.46 1.57
C GLN A 173 -7.18 -21.86 0.40
N TRP A 174 -6.82 -21.48 -0.81
CA TRP A 174 -7.59 -21.83 -2.01
C TRP A 174 -7.14 -23.17 -2.60
N ARG A 175 -7.10 -24.21 -1.74
CA ARG A 175 -6.73 -25.59 -2.13
C ARG A 175 -7.63 -26.20 -3.20
N PRO A 176 -8.96 -25.96 -3.23
CA PRO A 176 -9.84 -26.53 -4.25
C PRO A 176 -9.63 -25.96 -5.66
N LEU A 177 -8.94 -24.83 -5.82
CA LEU A 177 -8.63 -24.28 -7.14
C LEU A 177 -7.52 -25.09 -7.81
N THR A 178 -7.68 -25.34 -9.11
CA THR A 178 -6.65 -25.99 -9.91
C THR A 178 -5.41 -25.09 -10.05
N ALA A 179 -4.29 -25.64 -10.49
CA ALA A 179 -3.10 -24.83 -10.77
C ALA A 179 -3.36 -23.79 -11.88
N GLU A 180 -4.14 -24.18 -12.90
CA GLU A 180 -4.57 -23.30 -13.99
C GLU A 180 -5.46 -22.14 -13.49
N ASP A 181 -6.44 -22.45 -12.63
CA ASP A 181 -7.29 -21.42 -12.01
C ASP A 181 -6.46 -20.39 -11.22
N LYS A 182 -5.42 -20.85 -10.51
CA LYS A 182 -4.56 -19.97 -9.73
C LYS A 182 -3.73 -19.05 -10.63
N VAL A 183 -3.10 -19.55 -11.69
CA VAL A 183 -2.36 -18.68 -12.62
C VAL A 183 -3.29 -17.70 -13.32
N ASN A 184 -4.51 -18.11 -13.69
CA ASN A 184 -5.51 -17.19 -14.23
C ASN A 184 -5.88 -16.09 -13.22
N LEU A 185 -6.07 -16.44 -11.96
CA LEU A 185 -6.30 -15.47 -10.88
C LEU A 185 -5.11 -14.54 -10.65
N ILE A 186 -3.87 -15.01 -10.76
CA ILE A 186 -2.67 -14.18 -10.61
C ILE A 186 -2.62 -13.15 -11.72
N ALA A 187 -2.80 -13.59 -12.97
CA ALA A 187 -2.87 -12.70 -14.13
C ALA A 187 -3.96 -11.63 -13.93
N TYR A 188 -5.13 -12.03 -13.40
CA TYR A 188 -6.16 -11.08 -13.01
C TYR A 188 -5.67 -10.17 -11.87
N VAL A 189 -5.14 -10.65 -10.75
CA VAL A 189 -4.65 -9.73 -9.68
C VAL A 189 -3.63 -8.71 -10.20
N LYS A 190 -2.77 -9.09 -11.15
CA LYS A 190 -1.81 -8.18 -11.80
C LYS A 190 -2.49 -7.11 -12.68
N HIS A 191 -3.67 -7.38 -13.24
CA HIS A 191 -4.37 -6.39 -14.09
C HIS A 191 -4.76 -5.11 -13.33
N PHE A 192 -4.89 -5.15 -12.01
CA PHE A 192 -5.30 -3.98 -11.22
C PHE A 192 -4.25 -2.86 -11.13
N SER A 193 -3.00 -3.09 -11.54
CA SER A 193 -1.94 -2.10 -11.44
C SER A 193 -1.10 -2.01 -12.70
N THR A 194 -0.93 -0.80 -13.22
CA THR A 194 -0.03 -0.52 -14.34
C THR A 194 1.44 -0.75 -14.00
N ARG A 195 1.78 -0.86 -12.71
CA ARG A 195 3.15 -1.16 -12.27
C ARG A 195 3.70 -2.44 -12.90
N TRP A 196 2.84 -3.43 -13.14
CA TRP A 196 3.19 -4.69 -13.78
C TRP A 196 3.57 -4.57 -15.26
N THR A 197 3.23 -3.47 -15.92
CA THR A 197 3.63 -3.21 -17.32
C THR A 197 4.90 -2.37 -17.42
N THR A 198 5.21 -1.59 -16.37
CA THR A 198 6.36 -0.67 -16.36
C THR A 198 7.57 -1.24 -15.62
N GLU A 199 7.37 -2.15 -14.69
CA GLU A 199 8.41 -2.74 -13.86
C GLU A 199 8.49 -4.25 -14.03
N LYS A 200 9.68 -4.80 -13.80
CA LYS A 200 9.89 -6.25 -13.73
C LYS A 200 9.96 -6.69 -12.26
N PRO A 201 9.59 -7.95 -11.96
CA PRO A 201 9.88 -8.56 -10.67
C PRO A 201 11.36 -8.42 -10.30
N GLY A 202 11.64 -8.21 -9.01
CA GLY A 202 13.00 -8.23 -8.51
C GLY A 202 13.63 -9.62 -8.67
N THR A 203 14.97 -9.68 -8.65
CA THR A 203 15.67 -10.97 -8.58
C THR A 203 15.44 -11.59 -7.20
N PRO A 204 15.01 -12.86 -7.09
CA PRO A 204 14.82 -13.51 -5.80
C PRO A 204 16.10 -13.48 -4.95
N ILE A 205 15.93 -13.30 -3.65
CA ILE A 205 17.06 -13.37 -2.73
C ILE A 205 17.62 -14.78 -2.68
N GLU A 206 18.94 -14.89 -2.60
CA GLU A 206 19.60 -16.15 -2.32
C GLU A 206 19.48 -16.46 -0.83
N ILE A 207 18.96 -17.64 -0.52
CA ILE A 207 18.87 -18.13 0.86
C ILE A 207 19.89 -19.27 0.99
N PRO A 208 21.01 -19.06 1.71
CA PRO A 208 22.04 -20.08 1.87
C PRO A 208 21.47 -21.31 2.59
N PRO A 209 22.11 -22.48 2.45
CA PRO A 209 21.71 -23.67 3.20
C PRO A 209 21.64 -23.41 4.71
N GLU A 210 20.67 -24.04 5.37
CA GLU A 210 20.50 -23.90 6.82
C GLU A 210 21.69 -24.56 7.55
N PRO A 211 22.42 -23.80 8.39
CA PRO A 211 23.56 -24.32 9.14
C PRO A 211 23.11 -25.18 10.33
N GLU A 212 24.07 -25.83 10.98
CA GLU A 212 23.77 -26.58 12.20
C GLU A 212 23.33 -25.66 13.35
N VAL A 213 22.30 -26.10 14.07
CA VAL A 213 21.78 -25.40 15.25
C VAL A 213 22.71 -25.63 16.43
N THR A 214 23.35 -24.58 16.92
CA THR A 214 24.21 -24.63 18.10
C THR A 214 23.83 -23.59 19.15
N ALA A 215 24.33 -23.78 20.37
CA ALA A 215 24.11 -22.85 21.48
C ALA A 215 24.57 -21.42 21.17
N ASP A 216 25.72 -21.26 20.49
CA ASP A 216 26.29 -19.95 20.19
C ASP A 216 25.51 -19.21 19.10
N ARG A 217 24.95 -19.96 18.14
CA ARG A 217 24.07 -19.43 17.10
C ARG A 217 22.77 -18.87 17.70
N ILE A 218 22.17 -19.59 18.66
CA ILE A 218 20.98 -19.11 19.39
C ILE A 218 21.28 -17.85 20.22
N LYS A 219 22.43 -17.79 20.91
CA LYS A 219 22.85 -16.59 21.66
C LYS A 219 23.10 -15.40 20.72
N THR A 220 23.70 -15.66 19.56
CA THR A 220 23.91 -14.63 18.52
C THR A 220 22.57 -14.11 18.02
N GLY A 221 21.62 -15.00 17.73
CA GLY A 221 20.26 -14.64 17.34
C GLY A 221 19.54 -13.79 18.38
N GLN A 222 19.70 -14.13 19.67
CA GLN A 222 19.18 -13.32 20.77
C GLN A 222 19.79 -11.91 20.78
N ALA A 223 21.11 -11.81 20.61
CA ALA A 223 21.80 -10.52 20.55
C ALA A 223 21.34 -9.68 19.35
N LEU A 224 21.11 -10.31 18.20
CA LEU A 224 20.55 -9.67 17.00
C LEU A 224 19.13 -9.16 17.25
N TYR A 225 18.25 -9.97 17.83
CA TYR A 225 16.87 -9.59 18.16
C TYR A 225 16.81 -8.35 19.06
N LYS A 226 17.77 -8.23 19.99
CA LYS A 226 17.95 -7.03 20.81
C LYS A 226 18.53 -5.85 20.03
N ARG A 227 19.63 -6.06 19.31
CA ARG A 227 20.37 -5.02 18.55
C ARG A 227 19.53 -4.37 17.46
N LEU A 228 18.73 -5.17 16.76
CA LEU A 228 17.80 -4.72 15.72
C LEU A 228 16.46 -4.22 16.30
N GLU A 229 16.34 -4.21 17.62
CA GLU A 229 15.18 -3.70 18.35
C GLU A 229 13.85 -4.36 17.96
N CYS A 230 13.87 -5.61 17.51
CA CYS A 230 12.69 -6.36 17.11
C CYS A 230 11.61 -6.38 18.22
N TRP A 231 12.06 -6.37 19.48
CA TRP A 231 11.25 -6.34 20.68
C TRP A 231 10.41 -5.07 20.85
N LYS A 232 10.76 -3.93 20.24
CA LYS A 232 9.96 -2.70 20.32
C LYS A 232 8.56 -2.89 19.74
N CYS A 233 8.45 -3.73 18.72
CA CYS A 233 7.19 -4.09 18.09
C CYS A 233 6.70 -5.45 18.59
N HIS A 234 7.56 -6.47 18.58
CA HIS A 234 7.16 -7.85 18.84
C HIS A 234 7.18 -8.26 20.33
N GLY A 235 7.71 -7.42 21.22
CA GLY A 235 7.91 -7.74 22.63
C GLY A 235 9.15 -8.61 22.88
N VAL A 236 9.59 -8.69 24.14
CA VAL A 236 10.81 -9.44 24.52
C VAL A 236 10.69 -10.96 24.35
N GLU A 237 9.46 -11.47 24.33
CA GLU A 237 9.14 -12.89 24.13
C GLU A 237 8.48 -13.16 22.78
N GLY A 238 8.27 -12.16 21.91
CA GLY A 238 7.55 -12.37 20.64
C GLY A 238 6.02 -12.43 20.76
N ARG A 239 5.47 -11.88 21.85
CA ARG A 239 4.02 -11.86 22.16
C ARG A 239 3.26 -10.70 21.51
N ALA A 240 3.90 -9.92 20.63
CA ALA A 240 3.34 -8.73 19.99
C ALA A 240 2.86 -7.65 20.99
N ASN A 241 3.55 -7.53 22.12
CA ASN A 241 3.26 -6.58 23.20
C ASN A 241 4.43 -5.60 23.42
N GLY A 242 5.19 -5.29 22.37
CA GLY A 242 6.23 -4.26 22.44
C GLY A 242 5.63 -2.86 22.63
N PRO A 243 6.39 -1.90 23.18
CA PRO A 243 5.90 -0.54 23.46
C PRO A 243 5.34 0.19 22.22
N SER A 244 5.79 -0.16 21.02
CA SER A 244 5.31 0.45 19.77
C SER A 244 4.14 -0.31 19.15
N ALA A 245 3.82 -1.53 19.60
CA ALA A 245 2.91 -2.46 18.91
C ALA A 245 1.53 -1.87 18.58
N ASP A 246 0.96 -1.07 19.50
CA ASP A 246 -0.37 -0.48 19.34
C ASP A 246 -0.38 0.83 18.51
N THR A 247 0.79 1.38 18.19
CA THR A 247 0.93 2.65 17.46
C THR A 247 1.26 2.49 15.98
N LEU A 248 1.55 1.25 15.55
CA LEU A 248 1.99 0.94 14.20
C LEU A 248 0.85 1.10 13.19
N GLN A 249 1.20 1.66 12.03
CA GLN A 249 0.30 1.83 10.89
C GLN A 249 0.95 1.29 9.62
N ASP A 250 0.12 0.80 8.69
CA ASP A 250 0.57 0.47 7.35
C ASP A 250 0.77 1.73 6.49
N ASP A 251 1.22 1.54 5.25
CA ASP A 251 1.44 2.63 4.30
C ASP A 251 0.15 3.32 3.83
N GLN A 252 -1.00 2.79 4.22
CA GLN A 252 -2.32 3.37 3.99
C GLN A 252 -2.88 4.01 5.28
N ASN A 253 -2.05 4.23 6.31
CA ASN A 253 -2.39 4.81 7.62
C ASN A 253 -3.42 3.98 8.41
N ARG A 254 -3.50 2.67 8.15
CA ARG A 254 -4.40 1.77 8.88
C ARG A 254 -3.63 1.10 10.02
N PRO A 255 -4.21 0.96 11.22
CA PRO A 255 -3.57 0.24 12.31
C PRO A 255 -3.12 -1.16 11.88
N ILE A 256 -1.87 -1.52 12.17
CA ILE A 256 -1.33 -2.84 11.87
C ILE A 256 -0.53 -3.36 13.05
N LYS A 257 -1.07 -4.36 13.74
CA LYS A 257 -0.39 -4.98 14.87
C LYS A 257 0.50 -6.13 14.40
N PRO A 258 1.70 -6.29 14.98
CA PRO A 258 2.42 -7.54 14.86
C PRO A 258 1.56 -8.66 15.43
N PHE A 259 1.69 -9.87 14.90
CA PHE A 259 1.02 -11.03 15.46
C PHE A 259 1.91 -11.67 16.54
N ASN A 260 1.27 -12.30 17.54
CA ASN A 260 1.96 -13.10 18.53
C ASN A 260 2.51 -14.37 17.86
N PHE A 261 3.83 -14.51 17.79
CA PHE A 261 4.50 -15.70 17.27
C PHE A 261 5.08 -16.59 18.37
N HIS A 262 4.95 -16.22 19.65
CA HIS A 262 5.33 -17.06 20.78
C HIS A 262 4.36 -18.25 20.95
N ASP A 263 3.06 -18.02 20.77
CA ASP A 263 2.03 -19.03 21.02
C ASP A 263 1.54 -19.75 19.74
N ASN A 264 1.99 -19.30 18.57
CA ASN A 264 1.59 -19.85 17.27
C ASN A 264 2.83 -20.34 16.51
N THR A 265 2.66 -21.39 15.71
CA THR A 265 3.72 -22.04 14.93
C THR A 265 3.80 -21.52 13.50
N LYS A 266 2.72 -20.90 13.00
CA LYS A 266 2.62 -20.41 11.62
C LYS A 266 2.88 -18.92 11.53
N PHE A 267 3.84 -18.55 10.69
CA PHE A 267 4.09 -17.16 10.34
C PHE A 267 3.16 -16.73 9.19
N LYS A 268 3.08 -15.41 8.96
CA LYS A 268 2.20 -14.83 7.95
C LYS A 268 2.51 -15.31 6.53
N CYS A 269 3.80 -15.40 6.20
CA CYS A 269 4.29 -15.71 4.87
C CYS A 269 4.89 -17.11 4.71
N GLY A 270 4.54 -18.05 5.59
CA GLY A 270 5.01 -19.43 5.52
C GLY A 270 5.15 -20.07 6.91
N SER A 271 5.76 -21.24 6.97
CA SER A 271 5.95 -21.98 8.23
C SER A 271 7.31 -22.65 8.36
N THR A 272 8.13 -22.65 7.32
CA THR A 272 9.47 -23.24 7.33
C THR A 272 10.52 -22.25 7.83
N ASP A 273 11.70 -22.74 8.18
CA ASP A 273 12.84 -21.91 8.59
C ASP A 273 13.36 -21.02 7.45
N ARG A 274 13.30 -21.52 6.21
CA ARG A 274 13.53 -20.70 5.00
C ARG A 274 12.48 -19.61 4.82
N ASP A 275 11.21 -19.83 5.19
CA ASP A 275 10.19 -18.77 5.12
C ASP A 275 10.45 -17.67 6.15
N LEU A 276 10.82 -18.06 7.36
CA LEU A 276 11.24 -17.15 8.43
C LEU A 276 12.41 -16.28 7.97
N TYR A 277 13.47 -16.92 7.48
CA TYR A 277 14.62 -16.26 6.88
C TYR A 277 14.18 -15.21 5.85
N ARG A 278 13.34 -15.64 4.90
CA ARG A 278 12.85 -14.78 3.83
C ARG A 278 12.07 -13.58 4.36
N ILE A 279 11.19 -13.75 5.36
CA ILE A 279 10.32 -12.67 5.87
C ILE A 279 11.08 -11.43 6.29
N PHE A 280 12.15 -11.56 7.07
CA PHE A 280 12.90 -10.41 7.56
C PHE A 280 14.02 -9.99 6.59
N MET A 281 14.47 -10.87 5.68
CA MET A 281 15.42 -10.49 4.63
C MET A 281 14.76 -9.74 3.47
N THR A 282 13.51 -10.04 3.12
CA THR A 282 12.76 -9.30 2.08
C THR A 282 11.92 -8.16 2.64
N GLY A 283 11.62 -8.19 3.94
CA GLY A 283 10.69 -7.26 4.57
C GLY A 283 9.25 -7.51 4.15
N LEU A 284 8.31 -6.90 4.88
CA LEU A 284 6.89 -6.99 4.55
C LEU A 284 6.42 -5.64 4.00
N ASP A 285 6.49 -5.47 2.68
CA ASP A 285 6.15 -4.21 2.03
C ASP A 285 4.72 -3.75 2.40
N GLY A 286 4.61 -2.45 2.63
CA GLY A 286 3.42 -1.79 3.15
C GLY A 286 3.18 -2.03 4.63
N THR A 287 4.22 -2.39 5.38
CA THR A 287 4.16 -2.48 6.83
C THR A 287 5.39 -1.84 7.45
N PRO A 288 5.37 -1.54 8.76
CA PRO A 288 6.56 -1.11 9.48
C PRO A 288 7.63 -2.19 9.69
N MET A 289 7.49 -3.40 9.12
CA MET A 289 8.51 -4.47 9.21
C MET A 289 9.47 -4.37 8.02
N PRO A 290 10.67 -3.78 8.18
CA PRO A 290 11.59 -3.53 7.08
C PRO A 290 12.30 -4.81 6.63
N SER A 291 13.04 -4.70 5.54
CA SER A 291 14.11 -5.65 5.23
C SER A 291 15.32 -5.37 6.13
N PHE A 292 15.98 -6.43 6.59
CA PHE A 292 17.24 -6.37 7.32
C PHE A 292 18.44 -6.80 6.47
N ALA A 293 18.25 -7.00 5.16
CA ALA A 293 19.33 -7.47 4.27
C ALA A 293 20.57 -6.57 4.28
N ASP A 294 20.39 -5.26 4.50
CA ASP A 294 21.48 -4.29 4.59
C ASP A 294 22.07 -4.16 6.02
N ASN A 295 21.47 -4.82 7.02
CA ASN A 295 21.81 -4.67 8.45
C ASN A 295 22.40 -5.93 9.10
N ILE A 296 22.25 -7.10 8.45
CA ILE A 296 22.78 -8.38 8.92
C ILE A 296 23.35 -9.20 7.76
N LYS A 297 24.35 -10.03 8.07
CA LYS A 297 24.90 -10.98 7.10
C LYS A 297 23.93 -12.15 6.85
N PRO A 298 23.99 -12.80 5.68
CA PRO A 298 23.16 -13.98 5.39
C PRO A 298 23.27 -15.12 6.41
N ASP A 299 24.42 -15.24 7.08
CA ASP A 299 24.62 -16.26 8.13
C ASP A 299 23.98 -15.85 9.47
N GLU A 300 24.08 -14.57 9.85
CA GLU A 300 23.43 -14.00 11.04
C GLU A 300 21.90 -14.07 10.95
N ALA A 301 21.35 -14.02 9.74
CA ALA A 301 19.93 -14.24 9.50
C ALA A 301 19.47 -15.62 10.02
N TRP A 302 20.24 -16.69 9.79
CA TRP A 302 19.93 -18.01 10.34
C TRP A 302 19.97 -18.04 11.87
N ASP A 303 20.88 -17.30 12.50
CA ASP A 303 20.93 -17.17 13.96
C ASP A 303 19.64 -16.58 14.52
N LEU A 304 19.14 -15.54 13.86
CA LEU A 304 17.87 -14.94 14.22
C LEU A 304 16.72 -15.94 14.06
N VAL A 305 16.69 -16.75 12.99
CA VAL A 305 15.70 -17.84 12.84
C VAL A 305 15.74 -18.78 14.03
N PHE A 306 16.92 -19.25 14.42
CA PHE A 306 17.05 -20.20 15.54
C PHE A 306 16.57 -19.60 16.87
N TYR A 307 16.90 -18.34 17.11
CA TYR A 307 16.39 -17.65 18.30
C TYR A 307 14.87 -17.50 18.25
N LEU A 308 14.27 -17.11 17.12
CA LEU A 308 12.82 -17.02 16.98
C LEU A 308 12.12 -18.37 17.22
N ARG A 309 12.69 -19.47 16.72
CA ARG A 309 12.18 -20.82 17.00
C ARG A 309 12.26 -21.20 18.46
N SER A 310 13.30 -20.74 19.18
CA SER A 310 13.40 -20.97 20.63
C SER A 310 12.26 -20.31 21.43
N LEU A 311 11.64 -19.25 20.89
CA LEU A 311 10.51 -18.54 21.49
C LEU A 311 9.16 -19.21 21.21
N GLN A 312 9.06 -20.12 20.25
CA GLN A 312 7.79 -20.76 19.87
C GLN A 312 7.40 -21.88 20.85
N PRO A 313 6.14 -22.36 20.85
CA PRO A 313 5.72 -23.38 21.81
C PRO A 313 6.21 -24.79 21.43
N MET A 314 6.59 -25.00 20.17
CA MET A 314 6.96 -26.31 19.60
C MET A 314 8.18 -26.95 20.27
N HIS A 315 8.18 -28.28 20.32
CA HIS A 315 9.37 -29.06 20.65
C HIS A 315 10.34 -29.04 19.46
N SER A 316 11.25 -28.06 19.46
CA SER A 316 12.29 -27.90 18.45
C SER A 316 13.69 -28.08 19.06
N LYS A 317 14.71 -28.30 18.22
CA LYS A 317 16.10 -28.42 18.69
C LYS A 317 16.55 -27.12 19.35
N GLU A 318 16.17 -25.98 18.79
CA GLU A 318 16.48 -24.64 19.27
C GLU A 318 15.89 -24.42 20.66
N LYS A 319 14.64 -24.82 20.88
CA LYS A 319 13.99 -24.70 22.19
C LYS A 319 14.63 -25.61 23.24
N ALA A 320 15.02 -26.82 22.87
CA ALA A 320 15.70 -27.74 23.76
C ALA A 320 17.07 -27.17 24.21
N ILE A 321 17.85 -26.64 23.26
CA ILE A 321 19.14 -26.00 23.55
C ILE A 321 18.94 -24.74 24.38
N ALA A 322 17.99 -23.87 24.04
CA ALA A 322 17.69 -22.66 24.82
C ALA A 322 17.30 -22.98 26.27
N LYS A 323 16.52 -24.04 26.49
CA LYS A 323 16.20 -24.55 27.83
C LYS A 323 17.44 -25.05 28.57
N GLN A 324 18.32 -25.79 27.90
CA GLN A 324 19.57 -26.27 28.48
C GLN A 324 20.51 -25.11 28.88
N LEU A 325 20.51 -24.04 28.09
CA LEU A 325 21.27 -22.82 28.37
C LEU A 325 20.66 -21.96 29.50
N GLY A 326 19.44 -22.24 29.93
CA GLY A 326 18.70 -21.37 30.85
C GLY A 326 18.49 -19.96 30.27
N LEU A 327 18.31 -19.88 28.94
CA LEU A 327 18.22 -18.61 28.22
C LEU A 327 16.98 -17.83 28.69
N LYS A 328 17.20 -16.64 29.25
CA LYS A 328 16.12 -15.73 29.66
C LYS A 328 15.69 -14.85 28.49
N PRO A 329 14.45 -14.32 28.46
CA PRO A 329 14.06 -13.27 27.52
C PRO A 329 15.06 -12.11 27.55
N ILE A 330 15.18 -11.41 26.43
CA ILE A 330 16.08 -10.25 26.38
C ILE A 330 15.68 -9.20 27.42
N ASP A 331 16.68 -8.57 28.04
CA ASP A 331 16.47 -7.37 28.86
C ASP A 331 16.69 -6.13 27.98
N PRO A 332 15.63 -5.35 27.67
CA PRO A 332 15.73 -4.13 26.89
C PRO A 332 16.63 -3.05 27.52
N ASN A 333 16.77 -3.06 28.84
CA ASN A 333 17.50 -2.04 29.59
C ASN A 333 18.95 -2.44 29.88
N ALA A 334 19.31 -3.71 29.67
CA ALA A 334 20.70 -4.13 29.82
C ALA A 334 21.59 -3.44 28.77
N PRO A 335 22.87 -3.15 29.08
CA PRO A 335 23.82 -2.65 28.09
C PRO A 335 23.88 -3.58 26.86
N ALA A 336 24.15 -3.03 25.68
CA ALA A 336 24.38 -3.84 24.49
C ALA A 336 25.60 -4.75 24.74
N PRO A 337 25.53 -6.05 24.43
CA PRO A 337 26.72 -6.88 24.47
C PRO A 337 27.75 -6.31 23.47
N ASN A 338 29.01 -6.22 23.87
CA ASN A 338 30.10 -5.82 22.98
C ASN A 338 30.02 -6.67 21.71
N ALA A 339 30.06 -6.02 20.54
CA ALA A 339 30.08 -6.73 19.27
C ALA A 339 31.18 -7.81 19.30
N PRO A 340 30.93 -9.02 18.76
CA PRO A 340 32.00 -10.01 18.64
C PRO A 340 33.17 -9.37 17.90
N ALA A 341 34.38 -9.53 18.44
CA ALA A 341 35.59 -9.05 17.78
C ALA A 341 35.61 -9.62 16.35
N SER A 342 35.65 -8.72 15.36
CA SER A 342 35.91 -9.10 13.97
C SER A 342 37.14 -9.99 13.93
N GLN A 343 36.99 -11.22 13.47
CA GLN A 343 38.16 -12.08 13.25
C GLN A 343 39.11 -11.38 12.28
N PRO A 344 40.43 -11.40 12.55
CA PRO A 344 41.39 -10.70 11.70
C PRO A 344 41.38 -11.30 10.30
N GLU A 345 41.21 -10.44 9.30
CA GLU A 345 41.41 -10.76 7.89
C GLU A 345 42.83 -11.32 7.72
N ASN A 346 42.94 -12.60 7.36
CA ASN A 346 44.21 -13.18 6.96
C ASN A 346 44.57 -12.63 5.57
N LYS A 347 45.69 -11.91 5.53
CA LYS A 347 46.34 -11.33 4.34
C LYS A 347 46.89 -12.39 3.40
#